data_AF-A0A7V6TN83-F1
#
_entry.id   AF-A0A7V6TN83-F1
#
_cell.length_a   1.000
_cell.length_b   1.000
_cell.length_c   1.000
_cell.angle_alpha   90.00
_cell.angle_beta   90.00
_cell.angle_gamma   90.00
#
_symmetry.space_group_name_H-M   'P 1'
#
loop_
_entity.id
_entity.type
_entity.pdbx_description
1 polymer ?
#
loop_
_entity_poly.entity_id
_entity_poly.type
_entity_poly.pdbx_seq_one_letter_code
_entity_poly.pdbx_strand_id
1 'polypeptide(L)'
;MYVSETKIAKANRIQNKEPGEEKDDSEEKFEPINYRQAIIFTIMIAAYIFLLEPIGYFIITPIYIVSTYIFLNATKVRNIVFISIGFTAFVYFLFVVFLKLPIPMGLLQ
;
A
#
# COMPACT_ATOMS: atom_id res chain seq x y z
N MET A 1 -11.55 -69.77 25.83
CA MET A 1 -12.73 -68.88 25.95
C MET A 1 -12.31 -67.61 26.67
N TYR A 2 -11.80 -66.62 25.93
CA TYR A 2 -11.75 -65.16 26.18
C TYR A 2 -10.73 -64.58 25.19
N VAL A 3 -11.17 -64.05 24.04
CA VAL A 3 -10.29 -63.35 23.09
C VAL A 3 -11.00 -62.10 22.57
N SER A 4 -10.38 -60.97 22.90
CA SER A 4 -10.37 -59.66 22.21
C SER A 4 -11.67 -58.86 22.04
N GLU A 5 -12.02 -58.09 23.08
CA GLU A 5 -12.91 -56.91 22.93
C GLU A 5 -12.15 -55.65 22.42
N THR A 6 -10.82 -55.68 22.37
CA THR A 6 -10.00 -54.49 22.04
C THR A 6 -9.94 -54.14 20.56
N LYS A 7 -10.39 -55.02 19.65
CA LYS A 7 -10.37 -54.74 18.19
C LYS A 7 -11.63 -54.06 17.66
N ILE A 8 -12.75 -54.13 18.39
CA ILE A 8 -14.04 -53.57 17.92
C ILE A 8 -14.12 -52.05 18.22
N ALA A 9 -13.48 -51.57 19.29
CA ALA A 9 -13.46 -50.15 19.64
C ALA A 9 -12.60 -49.27 18.69
N LYS A 10 -11.70 -49.88 17.90
CA LYS A 10 -10.79 -49.12 17.01
C LYS A 10 -11.35 -48.92 15.60
N ALA A 11 -12.28 -49.76 15.16
CA ALA A 11 -12.88 -49.67 13.83
C ALA A 11 -13.95 -48.57 13.74
N ASN A 12 -14.54 -48.16 14.86
CA ASN A 12 -15.63 -47.17 14.89
C ASN A 12 -15.15 -45.72 15.05
N ARG A 13 -13.83 -45.46 15.09
CA ARG A 13 -13.25 -44.11 15.10
C ARG A 13 -12.97 -43.54 13.71
N ILE A 14 -13.13 -44.34 12.66
CA ILE A 14 -12.73 -43.96 11.29
C ILE A 14 -13.94 -43.54 10.43
N GLN A 15 -15.18 -43.77 10.86
CA GLN A 15 -16.37 -43.56 10.02
C GLN A 15 -17.34 -42.46 10.48
N ASN A 16 -16.86 -41.43 11.19
CA ASN A 16 -17.60 -40.18 11.32
C ASN A 16 -16.69 -38.99 11.00
N LYS A 17 -16.25 -38.97 9.74
CA LYS A 17 -15.73 -37.77 9.08
C LYS A 17 -16.91 -37.20 8.30
N GLU A 18 -17.71 -36.37 8.97
CA GLU A 18 -18.68 -35.51 8.28
C GLU A 18 -17.89 -34.57 7.35
N PRO A 19 -18.21 -34.52 6.04
CA PRO A 19 -17.60 -33.58 5.11
C PRO A 19 -18.44 -32.30 5.14
N GLY A 20 -18.03 -31.31 5.90
CA GLY A 20 -18.74 -30.04 5.97
C GLY A 20 -18.01 -29.05 6.85
N GLU A 21 -17.78 -27.86 6.30
CA GLU A 21 -17.06 -26.74 6.90
C GLU A 21 -15.53 -26.90 6.94
N GLU A 22 -14.93 -26.88 5.76
CA GLU A 22 -13.79 -25.97 5.58
C GLU A 22 -14.28 -24.57 5.96
N LYS A 23 -14.07 -24.17 7.21
CA LYS A 23 -14.05 -22.75 7.54
C LYS A 23 -12.83 -22.20 6.85
N ASP A 24 -13.09 -21.65 5.66
CA ASP A 24 -12.24 -20.67 5.02
C ASP A 24 -12.11 -19.48 5.99
N ASP A 25 -11.23 -19.64 6.96
CA ASP A 25 -10.87 -18.63 7.96
C ASP A 25 -9.84 -17.66 7.35
N SER A 26 -9.97 -17.39 6.04
CA SER A 26 -9.45 -16.19 5.42
C SER A 26 -10.38 -15.02 5.72
N GLU A 27 -10.68 -14.81 7.00
CA GLU A 27 -11.08 -13.49 7.46
C GLU A 27 -9.87 -12.57 7.21
N GLU A 28 -9.79 -12.01 6.00
CA GLU A 28 -9.03 -10.80 5.74
C GLU A 28 -9.52 -9.77 6.75
N LYS A 29 -8.77 -9.64 7.85
CA LYS A 29 -8.96 -8.58 8.82
C LYS A 29 -8.64 -7.29 8.10
N PHE A 30 -9.64 -6.70 7.47
CA PHE A 30 -9.56 -5.35 6.95
C PHE A 30 -9.16 -4.46 8.13
N GLU A 31 -7.93 -3.96 8.11
CA GLU A 31 -7.50 -2.99 9.11
C GLU A 31 -8.49 -1.82 9.07
N PRO A 32 -8.98 -1.37 10.23
CA PRO A 32 -9.98 -0.30 10.27
C PRO A 32 -9.40 0.95 9.59
N ILE A 33 -10.07 1.40 8.52
CA ILE A 33 -9.62 2.54 7.74
C ILE A 33 -9.55 3.77 8.64
N ASN A 34 -8.38 4.41 8.69
CA ASN A 34 -8.21 5.65 9.41
C ASN A 34 -8.71 6.82 8.55
N TYR A 35 -10.01 7.14 8.66
CA TYR A 35 -10.65 8.22 7.92
C TYR A 35 -9.96 9.59 8.12
N ARG A 36 -9.41 9.84 9.31
CA ARG A 36 -8.66 11.09 9.58
C ARG A 36 -7.41 11.18 8.71
N GLN A 37 -6.65 10.08 8.62
CA GLN A 37 -5.46 10.01 7.77
C GLN A 37 -5.81 10.16 6.29
N ALA A 38 -6.91 9.54 5.84
CA ALA A 38 -7.41 9.68 4.47
C ALA A 38 -7.77 11.13 4.13
N ILE A 39 -8.55 11.82 5.00
CA ILE A 39 -8.92 13.22 4.79
C ILE A 39 -7.68 14.13 4.71
N ILE A 40 -6.72 13.95 5.62
CA ILE A 40 -5.48 14.74 5.62
C ILE A 40 -4.70 14.48 4.32
N PHE A 41 -4.60 13.22 3.90
CA PHE A 41 -3.91 12.87 2.66
C PHE A 41 -4.59 13.49 1.43
N THR A 42 -5.94 13.51 1.38
CA THR A 42 -6.68 14.21 0.33
C THR A 42 -6.38 15.71 0.31
N ILE A 43 -6.31 16.36 1.48
CA ILE A 43 -5.95 17.78 1.58
C ILE A 43 -4.52 18.02 1.08
N MET A 44 -3.59 17.11 1.40
CA MET A 44 -2.21 17.19 0.89
C MET A 44 -2.14 17.09 -0.65
N ILE A 45 -2.95 16.21 -1.26
CA ILE A 45 -3.06 16.12 -2.73
C ILE A 45 -3.58 17.43 -3.31
N ALA A 46 -4.65 17.98 -2.74
CA ALA A 46 -5.21 19.25 -3.19
C ALA A 46 -4.16 20.37 -3.11
N ALA A 47 -3.45 20.47 -1.98
CA ALA A 47 -2.36 21.43 -1.81
C ALA A 47 -1.23 21.22 -2.84
N TYR A 48 -0.83 19.99 -3.12
CA TYR A 48 0.15 19.68 -4.17
C TYR A 48 -0.28 20.22 -5.54
N ILE A 49 -1.54 20.01 -5.93
CA ILE A 49 -2.08 20.49 -7.22
C ILE A 49 -2.05 22.03 -7.28
N PHE A 50 -2.50 22.72 -6.22
CA PHE A 50 -2.51 24.19 -6.19
C PHE A 50 -1.10 24.79 -6.18
N LEU A 51 -0.14 24.14 -5.52
CA LEU A 51 1.24 24.61 -5.48
C LEU A 51 2.02 24.25 -6.76
N LEU A 52 1.51 23.32 -7.57
CA LEU A 52 2.16 22.82 -8.77
C LEU A 52 2.41 23.92 -9.80
N GLU A 53 1.42 24.78 -10.01
CA GLU A 53 1.49 25.88 -10.97
C GLU A 53 2.48 26.99 -10.58
N PRO A 54 2.48 27.56 -9.35
CA PRO A 54 3.46 28.58 -8.97
C PRO A 54 4.86 28.02 -8.66
N ILE A 55 4.97 26.87 -7.97
CA ILE A 55 6.26 26.37 -7.49
C ILE A 55 6.94 25.49 -8.54
N GLY A 56 6.16 24.79 -9.35
CA GLY A 56 6.67 23.88 -10.37
C GLY A 56 6.89 22.46 -9.87
N TYR A 57 6.76 21.53 -10.81
CA TYR A 57 6.83 20.10 -10.59
C TYR A 57 8.10 19.64 -9.88
N PHE A 58 9.27 20.17 -10.24
CA PHE A 58 10.56 19.68 -9.77
C PHE A 58 10.80 19.90 -8.27
N ILE A 59 10.16 20.92 -7.68
CA ILE A 59 10.31 21.25 -6.26
C ILE A 59 9.14 20.67 -5.45
N ILE A 60 7.91 20.84 -5.92
CA ILE A 60 6.73 20.47 -5.12
C ILE A 60 6.52 18.96 -5.02
N THR A 61 6.86 18.20 -6.07
CA THR A 61 6.72 16.73 -6.10
C THR A 61 7.60 16.03 -5.08
N PRO A 62 8.92 16.29 -4.99
CA PRO A 62 9.76 15.63 -4.00
C PRO A 62 9.38 16.03 -2.57
N ILE A 63 8.96 17.28 -2.35
CA ILE A 63 8.45 17.75 -1.05
C ILE A 63 7.17 16.99 -0.69
N TYR A 64 6.21 16.91 -1.60
CA TYR A 64 4.95 16.19 -1.40
C TYR A 64 5.19 14.71 -1.09
N ILE A 65 6.08 14.04 -1.82
CA ILE A 65 6.45 12.65 -1.58
C ILE A 65 7.05 12.49 -0.18
N VAL A 66 8.03 13.32 0.18
CA VAL A 66 8.67 13.28 1.51
C VAL A 66 7.64 13.49 2.62
N SER A 67 6.83 14.54 2.52
CA SER A 67 5.78 14.85 3.49
C SER A 67 4.79 13.70 3.64
N THR A 68 4.38 13.08 2.54
CA THR A 68 3.46 11.93 2.54
C THR A 68 4.06 10.73 3.24
N TYR A 69 5.30 10.36 2.89
CA TYR A 69 5.95 9.19 3.48
C TYR A 69 6.22 9.36 4.97
N ILE A 70 6.58 10.57 5.41
CA ILE A 70 6.74 10.89 6.83
C ILE A 70 5.38 10.83 7.54
N PHE A 71 4.34 11.44 6.96
CA PHE A 71 2.99 11.46 7.53
C PHE A 71 2.39 10.05 7.67
N LEU A 72 2.58 9.20 6.66
CA LEU A 72 2.12 7.81 6.67
C LEU A 72 3.05 6.87 7.47
N ASN A 73 4.21 7.33 7.95
CA ASN A 73 5.25 6.49 8.56
C ASN A 73 5.60 5.25 7.71
N ALA A 74 5.53 5.39 6.39
CA ALA A 74 5.54 4.24 5.48
C ALA A 74 6.93 3.59 5.29
N THR A 75 8.03 4.29 5.61
CA THR A 75 9.39 3.71 5.49
C THR A 75 10.47 4.51 6.24
N LYS A 76 11.71 4.01 6.19
CA LYS A 76 12.91 4.67 6.75
C LYS A 76 13.29 5.92 5.95
N VAL A 77 13.75 6.97 6.63
CA VAL A 77 14.12 8.28 6.04
C VAL A 77 15.04 8.15 4.81
N ARG A 78 16.03 7.24 4.84
CA ARG A 78 16.91 7.00 3.69
C ARG A 78 16.15 6.61 2.43
N ASN A 79 15.18 5.70 2.55
CA ASN A 79 14.38 5.25 1.40
C ASN A 79 13.50 6.39 0.89
N ILE A 80 12.95 7.23 1.79
CA ILE A 80 12.14 8.39 1.41
C ILE A 80 12.93 9.32 0.48
N VAL A 81 14.19 9.61 0.81
CA VAL A 81 15.05 10.49 -0.01
C VAL A 81 15.31 9.88 -1.40
N PHE A 82 15.66 8.59 -1.47
CA PHE A 82 15.89 7.91 -2.75
C PHE A 82 14.63 7.86 -3.62
N ILE A 83 13.49 7.53 -3.02
CA ILE A 83 12.20 7.45 -3.73
C ILE A 83 11.81 8.84 -4.22
N SER A 84 11.87 9.85 -3.36
CA SER A 84 11.49 11.22 -3.68
C SER A 84 12.29 11.78 -4.86
N ILE A 85 13.62 11.70 -4.80
CA ILE A 85 14.49 12.21 -5.86
C ILE A 85 14.38 11.34 -7.12
N GLY A 86 14.48 10.02 -6.95
CA GLY A 86 14.48 9.07 -8.07
C GLY A 86 13.17 9.08 -8.85
N PHE A 87 12.03 9.07 -8.15
CA PHE A 87 10.72 9.13 -8.79
C PHE A 87 10.49 10.47 -9.49
N THR A 88 10.84 11.59 -8.84
CA THR A 88 10.70 12.93 -9.44
C THR A 88 11.50 13.02 -10.74
N ALA A 89 12.78 12.60 -10.71
CA ALA A 89 13.66 12.61 -11.87
C ALA A 89 13.21 11.65 -12.96
N PHE A 90 12.76 10.44 -12.58
CA PHE A 90 12.25 9.44 -13.53
C PHE A 90 11.03 9.96 -14.29
N VAL A 91 10.05 10.52 -13.59
CA VAL A 91 8.84 11.09 -14.22
C VAL A 91 9.21 12.31 -15.07
N TYR A 92 10.11 13.18 -14.62
CA TYR A 92 10.63 14.27 -15.47
C TYR A 92 11.25 13.75 -16.76
N PHE A 93 12.12 12.75 -16.67
CA PHE A 93 12.75 12.14 -17.83
C PHE A 93 11.70 11.52 -18.77
N LEU A 94 10.77 10.74 -18.23
CA LEU A 94 9.73 10.07 -19.00
C LEU A 94 8.86 11.08 -19.76
N PHE A 95 8.40 12.14 -19.08
CA PHE A 95 7.45 13.08 -19.67
C PHE A 95 8.11 14.19 -20.47
N VAL A 96 9.17 14.83 -19.96
CA VAL A 96 9.82 15.97 -20.63
C VAL A 96 10.81 15.52 -21.70
N VAL A 97 11.63 14.51 -21.41
CA VAL A 97 12.69 14.10 -22.35
C VAL A 97 12.17 13.09 -23.35
N PHE A 98 11.50 12.04 -22.88
CA PHE A 98 11.05 10.93 -23.72
C PHE A 98 9.75 11.27 -24.47
N LEU A 99 8.73 11.77 -23.77
CA LEU A 99 7.43 12.13 -24.36
C LEU A 99 7.35 13.57 -24.88
N LYS A 100 8.30 14.45 -24.53
CA LYS A 100 8.30 15.89 -24.88
C LYS A 100 7.02 16.63 -24.47
N LEU A 101 6.38 16.19 -23.38
CA LEU A 101 5.20 16.81 -22.81
C LEU A 101 5.62 18.01 -21.95
N PRO A 102 4.99 19.19 -22.10
CA PRO A 102 5.22 20.30 -21.19
C PRO A 102 4.70 19.94 -19.78
N ILE A 103 5.54 20.16 -18.78
CA ILE A 103 5.18 20.08 -17.37
C ILE A 103 5.34 21.49 -16.78
N PRO A 104 4.44 21.93 -15.89
CA PRO A 104 4.60 23.18 -15.15
C PRO A 104 5.94 23.23 -14.42
N MET A 105 6.82 24.13 -14.86
CA MET A 105 8.11 24.39 -14.21
C MET A 105 8.03 25.51 -13.17
N GLY A 106 6.81 26.00 -12.87
CA GLY A 106 6.58 27.08 -11.92
C GLY A 106 6.63 28.45 -12.58
N LEU A 107 6.92 29.48 -11.78
CA LEU A 107 7.12 30.88 -12.21
C LEU A 107 8.26 31.11 -13.23
N LEU A 108 8.95 30.07 -13.69
CA LEU A 108 9.99 30.12 -14.72
C LEU A 108 9.42 29.96 -16.15
N GLN A 109 8.23 30.50 -16.42
CA GLN A 109 7.69 30.65 -17.78
C GLN A 109 8.00 32.03 -18.35
#